data_AF-A0A7C9DZD4-F1
#
_entry.id   AF-A0A7C9DZD4-F1
#
_cell.length_a   1.000
_cell.length_b   1.000
_cell.length_c   1.000
_cell.angle_alpha   90.00
_cell.angle_beta   90.00
_cell.angle_gamma   90.00
#
_symmetry.space_group_name_H-M   'P 1'
#
loop_
_entity.id
_entity.type
_entity.pdbx_description
1 polymer ?
#
loop_
_entity_poly.entity_id
_entity_poly.type
_entity_poly.pdbx_seq_one_letter_code
_entity_poly.pdbx_strand_id
1 'polypeptide(L)'
;MLLRSFKPAKCKTALNLAKSRMKLLKNKKEVQIKQMRRELAQLLQSGQDQTARIRVEHVAREEKMMVAYELLEIYCELIVARMPIIESQKNCPPDLKEAITSLIFAAQRCGDIPELQDISKNFTTKYGKEFAAAAIELRPRDRKSV
;
A
#
# COMPACT_ATOMS: atom_id res chain seq x y z
N MET A 1 15.23 3.74 30.04
CA MET A 1 15.05 3.58 28.58
C MET A 1 14.08 4.64 28.09
N LEU A 2 14.50 5.53 27.18
CA LEU A 2 13.60 6.53 26.60
C LEU A 2 12.56 5.81 25.73
N LEU A 3 11.30 5.77 26.18
CA LEU A 3 10.18 5.32 25.36
C LEU A 3 10.17 6.14 24.06
N ARG A 4 10.38 5.49 22.91
CA ARG A 4 10.20 6.14 21.61
C ARG A 4 8.74 6.59 21.53
N SER A 5 8.50 7.89 21.52
CA SER A 5 7.17 8.46 21.31
C SER A 5 6.84 8.57 19.83
N PHE A 6 5.55 8.48 19.50
CA PHE A 6 5.06 8.78 18.15
C PHE A 6 5.41 10.23 17.78
N LYS A 7 5.89 10.44 16.55
CA LYS A 7 6.28 11.76 16.04
C LYS A 7 5.37 12.13 14.85
N PRO A 8 4.26 12.86 15.10
CA PRO A 8 3.25 13.16 14.07
C PRO A 8 3.83 13.82 12.81
N ALA A 9 4.73 14.81 13.00
CA ALA A 9 5.38 15.49 11.89
C ALA A 9 6.19 14.53 11.00
N LYS A 10 6.94 13.59 11.60
CA LYS A 10 7.70 12.59 10.84
C LYS A 10 6.78 11.63 10.07
N CYS A 11 5.70 11.19 10.72
CA CYS A 11 4.71 10.34 10.07
C CYS A 11 4.04 11.04 8.88
N LYS A 12 3.63 12.31 9.07
CA LYS A 12 3.05 13.15 8.02
C LYS A 12 4.01 13.34 6.83
N THR A 13 5.29 13.57 7.08
CA THR A 13 6.30 13.64 6.02
C THR A 13 6.41 12.32 5.25
N ALA A 14 6.50 11.19 5.96
CA ALA A 14 6.59 9.87 5.31
C ALA A 14 5.35 9.56 4.44
N LEU A 15 4.15 9.89 4.91
CA LEU A 15 2.89 9.73 4.15
C LEU A 15 2.88 10.55 2.86
N ASN A 16 3.31 11.82 2.92
CA ASN A 16 3.38 12.68 1.74
C ASN A 16 4.44 12.19 0.73
N LEU A 17 5.60 11.73 1.21
CA LEU A 17 6.63 11.16 0.34
C LEU A 17 6.16 9.86 -0.32
N ALA A 18 5.48 8.99 0.44
CA ALA A 18 4.88 7.76 -0.09
C ALA A 18 3.88 8.07 -1.21
N LYS A 19 3.01 9.07 -1.01
CA LYS A 19 2.06 9.54 -2.03
C LYS A 19 2.75 10.00 -3.30
N SER A 20 3.73 10.91 -3.18
CA SER A 20 4.49 11.41 -4.32
C SER A 20 5.18 10.28 -5.09
N ARG A 21 5.73 9.30 -4.37
CA ARG A 21 6.37 8.12 -4.97
C ARG A 21 5.37 7.22 -5.69
N MET A 22 4.22 6.94 -5.08
CA MET A 22 3.15 6.15 -5.71
C MET A 22 2.68 6.79 -7.01
N LYS A 23 2.54 8.12 -7.05
CA LYS A 23 2.22 8.86 -8.28
C LYS A 23 3.26 8.64 -9.39
N LEU A 24 4.54 8.74 -9.06
CA LEU A 24 5.62 8.49 -10.03
C LEU A 24 5.64 7.03 -10.52
N LEU A 25 5.46 6.08 -9.62
CA LEU A 25 5.43 4.65 -9.95
C LEU A 25 4.24 4.30 -10.85
N LYS A 26 3.06 4.88 -10.60
CA LYS A 26 1.89 4.70 -11.47
C LYS A 26 2.15 5.23 -12.88
N ASN A 27 2.68 6.44 -13.02
CA ASN A 27 3.00 7.00 -14.34
C ASN A 27 3.98 6.11 -15.11
N LYS A 28 5.02 5.60 -14.43
CA LYS A 28 5.99 4.66 -15.02
C LYS A 28 5.30 3.35 -15.45
N LYS A 29 4.48 2.77 -14.57
CA LYS A 29 3.76 1.51 -14.84
C LYS A 29 2.75 1.66 -15.98
N GLU A 30 2.08 2.81 -16.11
CA GLU A 30 1.13 3.05 -17.20
C GLU A 30 1.81 2.93 -18.58
N VAL A 31 2.98 3.54 -18.74
CA VAL A 31 3.78 3.44 -19.97
C VAL A 31 4.22 1.99 -20.21
N GLN A 32 4.68 1.30 -19.16
CA GLN A 32 5.07 -0.11 -19.26
C GLN A 32 3.89 -0.99 -19.67
N ILE A 33 2.73 -0.86 -19.04
CA ILE A 33 1.52 -1.65 -19.36
C ILE A 33 1.10 -1.45 -20.81
N LYS A 34 1.11 -0.21 -21.32
CA LYS A 34 0.83 0.08 -22.73
C LYS A 34 1.79 -0.67 -23.67
N GLN A 35 3.08 -0.67 -23.34
CA GLN A 35 4.09 -1.39 -24.12
C GLN A 35 3.89 -2.92 -24.03
N MET A 36 3.66 -3.46 -22.84
CA MET A 36 3.40 -4.89 -22.63
C MET A 36 2.18 -5.39 -23.40
N ARG A 37 1.11 -4.58 -23.48
CA ARG A 37 -0.09 -4.90 -24.27
C ARG A 37 0.20 -4.94 -25.78
N ARG A 38 1.08 -4.08 -26.30
CA ARG A 38 1.52 -4.12 -27.70
C ARG A 38 2.31 -5.40 -28.02
N GLU A 39 3.24 -5.76 -27.14
CA GLU A 39 4.02 -6.99 -27.28
C GLU A 39 3.13 -8.23 -27.17
N LEU A 40 2.15 -8.24 -26.27
CA LEU A 40 1.14 -9.28 -26.18
C LEU A 40 0.38 -9.45 -27.51
N ALA A 41 -0.03 -8.33 -28.14
CA ALA A 41 -0.70 -8.39 -29.44
C ALA A 41 0.20 -8.98 -30.55
N GLN A 42 1.50 -8.66 -30.56
CA GLN A 42 2.46 -9.24 -31.50
C GLN A 42 2.67 -10.75 -31.28
N LEU A 43 2.70 -11.20 -30.03
CA LEU A 43 2.79 -12.63 -29.70
C LEU A 43 1.57 -13.39 -30.22
N LEU A 44 0.37 -12.84 -30.04
CA LEU A 44 -0.88 -13.45 -30.54
C LEU A 44 -0.89 -13.48 -32.09
N GLN A 45 -0.46 -12.40 -32.75
CA GLN A 45 -0.40 -12.36 -34.22
C GLN A 45 0.60 -13.35 -34.81
N SER A 46 1.67 -13.68 -34.07
CA SER A 46 2.68 -14.67 -34.49
C SER A 46 2.38 -16.10 -34.02
N GLY A 47 1.20 -16.34 -33.43
CA GLY A 47 0.78 -17.66 -32.96
C GLY A 47 1.52 -18.18 -31.72
N GLN A 48 2.22 -17.31 -30.99
CA GLN A 48 3.00 -17.67 -29.79
C GLN A 48 2.12 -17.69 -28.53
N ASP A 49 1.05 -18.48 -28.55
CA ASP A 49 -0.03 -18.43 -27.55
C ASP A 49 0.45 -18.77 -26.13
N GLN A 50 1.39 -19.71 -25.98
CA GLN A 50 1.93 -20.06 -24.65
C GLN A 50 2.66 -18.87 -24.00
N THR A 51 3.48 -18.16 -24.77
CA THR A 51 4.18 -16.94 -24.32
C THR A 51 3.18 -15.81 -24.07
N ALA A 52 2.19 -15.65 -24.95
CA ALA A 52 1.11 -14.66 -24.79
C ALA A 52 0.33 -14.88 -23.48
N ARG A 53 0.04 -16.12 -23.12
CA ARG A 53 -0.64 -16.47 -21.85
C ARG A 53 0.15 -16.04 -20.62
N ILE A 54 1.47 -16.25 -20.62
CA ILE A 54 2.32 -15.76 -19.53
C ILE A 54 2.34 -14.22 -19.50
N ARG A 55 2.41 -13.60 -20.69
CA ARG A 55 2.48 -12.13 -20.82
C ARG A 55 1.22 -11.44 -20.31
N VAL A 56 0.03 -11.99 -20.59
CA VAL A 56 -1.24 -11.42 -20.09
C VAL A 56 -1.36 -11.51 -18.58
N GLU A 57 -0.89 -12.58 -17.94
CA GLU A 57 -0.85 -12.68 -16.48
C GLU A 57 0.08 -11.64 -15.84
N HIS A 58 1.17 -11.28 -16.53
CA HIS A 58 2.05 -10.20 -16.10
C HIS A 58 1.35 -8.84 -16.22
N VAL A 59 0.70 -8.55 -17.35
CA VAL A 59 -0.09 -7.32 -17.54
C VAL A 59 -1.15 -7.18 -16.43
N ALA A 60 -1.92 -8.23 -16.17
CA ALA A 60 -2.96 -8.21 -15.14
C ALA A 60 -2.41 -7.98 -13.72
N ARG A 61 -1.22 -8.53 -13.40
CA ARG A 61 -0.54 -8.27 -12.12
C ARG A 61 -0.13 -6.81 -11.99
N GLU A 62 0.40 -6.22 -13.05
CA GLU A 62 0.86 -4.83 -13.07
C GLU A 62 -0.31 -3.84 -12.96
N GLU A 63 -1.43 -4.14 -13.61
CA GLU A 63 -2.68 -3.36 -13.49
C GLU A 63 -3.23 -3.41 -12.07
N LYS A 64 -3.29 -4.60 -11.45
CA LYS A 64 -3.69 -4.75 -10.04
C LYS A 64 -2.80 -3.95 -9.10
N MET A 65 -1.49 -3.87 -9.39
CA MET A 65 -0.57 -3.07 -8.60
C MET A 65 -0.86 -1.56 -8.73
N MET A 66 -1.23 -1.07 -9.92
CA MET A 66 -1.62 0.34 -10.08
C MET A 66 -2.85 0.69 -9.24
N VAL A 67 -3.88 -0.16 -9.25
CA VAL A 67 -5.08 0.02 -8.44
C VAL A 67 -4.75 -0.02 -6.94
N ALA A 68 -3.84 -0.91 -6.52
CA ALA A 68 -3.35 -0.92 -5.15
C ALA A 68 -2.67 0.40 -4.76
N TYR A 69 -1.82 0.97 -5.63
CA TYR A 69 -1.19 2.27 -5.39
C TYR A 69 -2.18 3.42 -5.31
N GLU A 70 -3.26 3.40 -6.09
CA GLU A 70 -4.35 4.38 -5.98
C GLU A 70 -5.04 4.32 -4.61
N LEU A 71 -5.38 3.11 -4.15
CA LEU A 71 -6.02 2.94 -2.85
C LEU A 71 -5.11 3.37 -1.69
N LEU A 72 -3.82 2.98 -1.75
CA LEU A 72 -2.84 3.38 -0.72
C LEU A 72 -2.59 4.89 -0.71
N GLU A 73 -2.62 5.55 -1.86
CA GLU A 73 -2.56 7.02 -1.96
C GLU A 73 -3.74 7.68 -1.24
N ILE A 74 -4.97 7.20 -1.47
CA ILE A 74 -6.17 7.70 -0.78
C ILE A 74 -6.06 7.51 0.74
N TYR A 75 -5.55 6.36 1.20
CA TYR A 75 -5.32 6.13 2.62
C TYR A 75 -4.24 7.04 3.22
N CYS A 76 -3.17 7.32 2.50
CA CYS A 76 -2.19 8.32 2.92
C CYS A 76 -2.84 9.69 3.11
N GLU A 77 -3.68 10.14 2.16
CA GLU A 77 -4.37 11.43 2.24
C GLU A 77 -5.35 11.50 3.42
N LEU A 78 -6.17 10.47 3.61
CA LEU A 78 -7.10 10.36 4.73
C LEU A 78 -6.37 10.49 6.07
N ILE A 79 -5.26 9.76 6.24
CA ILE A 79 -4.48 9.77 7.48
C ILE A 79 -3.81 11.13 7.70
N VAL A 80 -3.28 11.76 6.64
CA VAL A 80 -2.71 13.10 6.73
C VAL A 80 -3.76 14.13 7.18
N ALA A 81 -4.97 14.06 6.63
CA ALA A 81 -6.08 14.95 6.99
C ALA A 81 -6.56 14.73 8.44
N ARG A 82 -6.43 13.51 8.95
CA ARG A 82 -6.90 13.10 10.29
C ARG A 82 -5.78 13.02 11.33
N MET A 83 -4.59 13.53 11.02
CA MET A 83 -3.42 13.51 11.91
C MET A 83 -3.68 14.07 13.33
N PRO A 84 -4.42 15.18 13.53
CA PRO A 84 -4.71 15.68 14.89
C PRO A 84 -5.50 14.69 15.75
N ILE A 85 -6.43 13.94 15.14
CA ILE A 85 -7.22 12.92 15.84
C ILE A 85 -6.31 11.76 16.24
N ILE A 86 -5.47 11.27 15.31
CA ILE A 86 -4.48 10.22 15.58
C ILE A 86 -3.53 10.65 16.69
N GLU A 87 -3.08 11.90 16.72
CA GLU A 87 -2.19 12.42 17.75
C GLU A 87 -2.84 12.38 19.15
N SER A 88 -4.08 12.90 19.26
CA SER A 88 -4.81 13.01 20.52
C SER A 88 -5.26 11.68 21.13
N GLN A 89 -5.54 10.66 20.30
CA GLN A 89 -6.09 9.40 20.78
C GLN A 89 -5.01 8.37 21.06
N LYS A 90 -5.13 7.64 22.18
CA LYS A 90 -4.22 6.54 22.53
C LYS A 90 -4.45 5.30 21.63
N ASN A 91 -5.71 5.00 21.36
CA ASN A 91 -6.12 3.85 20.55
C ASN A 91 -6.37 4.28 19.10
N CYS A 92 -6.28 3.33 18.17
CA CYS A 92 -6.54 3.60 16.76
C CYS A 92 -8.04 3.89 16.54
N PRO A 93 -8.40 5.06 15.97
CA PRO A 93 -9.79 5.38 15.68
C PRO A 93 -10.42 4.33 14.73
N PRO A 94 -11.66 3.85 14.99
CA PRO A 94 -12.27 2.80 14.18
C PRO A 94 -12.38 3.12 12.68
N ASP A 95 -12.66 4.38 12.36
CA ASP A 95 -12.78 4.93 11.00
C ASP A 95 -11.43 5.06 10.27
N LEU A 96 -10.31 5.06 11.00
CA LEU A 96 -8.95 5.11 10.43
C LEU A 96 -8.25 3.75 10.44
N LYS A 97 -8.80 2.77 11.15
CA LYS A 97 -8.19 1.45 11.34
C LYS A 97 -7.92 0.77 10.01
N GLU A 98 -8.87 0.82 9.07
CA GLU A 98 -8.71 0.21 7.75
C GLU A 98 -7.53 0.84 6.98
N ALA A 99 -7.47 2.17 6.89
CA ALA A 99 -6.40 2.87 6.20
C ALA A 99 -5.02 2.59 6.83
N ILE A 100 -4.92 2.67 8.15
CA ILE A 100 -3.67 2.49 8.88
C ILE A 100 -3.17 1.04 8.75
N THR A 101 -4.05 0.05 8.96
CA THR A 101 -3.67 -1.37 8.85
C THR A 101 -3.35 -1.76 7.41
N SER A 102 -4.02 -1.19 6.42
CA SER A 102 -3.70 -1.38 5.00
C SER A 102 -2.30 -0.89 4.65
N LEU A 103 -1.89 0.28 5.14
CA LEU A 103 -0.52 0.79 4.92
C LEU A 103 0.54 -0.07 5.63
N ILE A 104 0.26 -0.54 6.85
CA ILE A 104 1.15 -1.48 7.56
C ILE A 104 1.31 -2.78 6.77
N PHE A 105 0.20 -3.33 6.29
CA PHE A 105 0.17 -4.55 5.48
C PHE A 105 0.95 -4.38 4.16
N ALA A 106 0.77 -3.24 3.49
CA ALA A 106 1.44 -2.90 2.24
C ALA A 106 2.95 -2.71 2.41
N ALA A 107 3.42 -2.25 3.57
CA ALA A 107 4.85 -2.05 3.83
C ALA A 107 5.69 -3.31 3.55
N GLN A 108 5.17 -4.50 3.86
CA GLN A 108 5.87 -5.78 3.66
C GLN A 108 5.82 -6.29 2.20
N ARG A 109 5.01 -5.66 1.34
CA ARG A 109 4.70 -6.16 -0.01
C ARG A 109 5.10 -5.19 -1.12
N CYS A 110 5.19 -3.91 -0.81
CA CYS A 110 5.52 -2.85 -1.75
C CYS A 110 6.97 -2.36 -1.55
N GLY A 111 7.94 -3.18 -1.94
CA GLY A 111 9.38 -2.87 -1.79
C GLY A 111 9.84 -1.59 -2.52
N ASP A 112 9.15 -1.22 -3.59
CA ASP A 112 9.42 0.01 -4.35
C ASP A 112 9.03 1.29 -3.58
N ILE A 113 8.38 1.18 -2.43
CA ILE A 113 7.92 2.30 -1.60
C ILE A 113 8.45 2.16 -0.16
N PRO A 114 9.76 2.38 0.07
CA PRO A 114 10.36 2.24 1.40
C PRO A 114 9.77 3.17 2.46
N GLU A 115 9.11 4.27 2.09
CA GLU A 115 8.37 5.12 3.04
C GLU A 115 7.29 4.36 3.81
N LEU A 116 6.70 3.31 3.22
CA LEU A 116 5.71 2.47 3.89
C LEU A 116 6.32 1.75 5.11
N GLN A 117 7.61 1.42 5.09
CA GLN A 117 8.30 0.86 6.25
C GLN A 117 8.39 1.86 7.39
N ASP A 118 8.66 3.13 7.07
CA ASP A 118 8.71 4.18 8.09
C ASP A 118 7.31 4.49 8.62
N ILE A 119 6.28 4.50 7.75
CA ILE A 119 4.87 4.63 8.16
C ILE A 119 4.50 3.49 9.11
N SER A 120 4.84 2.24 8.77
CA SER A 120 4.58 1.06 9.59
C SER A 120 5.27 1.17 10.96
N LYS A 121 6.55 1.59 11.01
CA LYS A 121 7.27 1.83 12.27
C LYS A 121 6.60 2.93 13.12
N ASN A 122 6.14 4.02 12.50
CA ASN A 122 5.45 5.10 13.19
C ASN A 122 4.15 4.59 13.84
N PHE A 123 3.32 3.83 13.12
CA PHE A 123 2.08 3.29 13.68
C PHE A 123 2.30 2.15 14.67
N THR A 124 3.35 1.35 14.50
CA THR A 124 3.79 0.39 15.51
C THR A 124 4.19 1.09 16.82
N THR A 125 4.89 2.22 16.71
CA THR A 125 5.24 3.04 17.89
C THR A 125 4.00 3.65 18.54
N LYS A 126 3.01 4.06 17.74
CA LYS A 126 1.78 4.70 18.23
C LYS A 126 0.79 3.72 18.88
N TYR A 127 0.56 2.56 18.27
CA TYR A 127 -0.52 1.63 18.66
C TYR A 127 -0.01 0.27 19.16
N GLY A 128 1.30 0.05 19.18
CA GLY A 128 1.92 -1.16 19.71
C GLY A 128 2.20 -2.24 18.66
N LYS A 129 3.06 -3.19 19.05
CA LYS A 129 3.51 -4.30 18.18
C LYS A 129 2.40 -5.27 17.82
N GLU A 130 1.49 -5.56 18.76
CA GLU A 130 0.36 -6.47 18.53
C GLU A 130 -0.60 -5.92 17.47
N PHE A 131 -0.87 -4.62 17.52
CA PHE A 131 -1.67 -3.94 16.50
C PHE A 131 -1.05 -4.07 15.11
N ALA A 132 0.26 -3.82 14.99
CA ALA A 132 0.98 -3.93 13.73
C ALA A 132 1.07 -5.39 13.23
N ALA A 133 1.33 -6.35 14.12
CA ALA A 133 1.37 -7.77 13.77
C ALA A 133 0.02 -8.28 13.25
N ALA A 134 -1.08 -7.92 13.92
CA ALA A 134 -2.43 -8.28 13.47
C ALA A 134 -2.76 -7.71 12.08
N ALA A 135 -2.24 -6.53 11.75
CA ALA A 135 -2.39 -5.94 10.42
C ALA A 135 -1.60 -6.70 9.34
N ILE A 136 -0.44 -7.27 9.68
CA ILE A 136 0.42 -8.01 8.75
C ILE A 136 -0.14 -9.42 8.46
N GLU A 137 -0.65 -10.09 9.49
CA GLU A 137 -1.11 -11.49 9.42
C GLU A 137 -2.38 -11.68 8.59
N LEU A 138 -3.17 -10.63 8.31
CA LEU A 138 -4.52 -10.73 7.76
C LEU A 138 -5.28 -11.90 8.40
N ARG A 139 -5.53 -11.83 9.71
CA ARG A 139 -6.46 -12.79 10.31
C ARG A 139 -7.78 -12.65 9.56
N PRO A 140 -8.30 -13.72 8.93
CA PRO A 140 -9.63 -13.68 8.35
C PRO A 140 -10.55 -13.15 9.45
N ARG A 141 -11.31 -12.08 9.17
CA ARG A 141 -12.41 -11.72 10.08
C ARG A 141 -13.19 -13.01 10.26
N ASP A 142 -13.34 -13.46 11.51
CA ASP A 142 -14.15 -14.62 11.83
C ASP A 142 -15.47 -14.49 11.07
N ARG A 143 -15.65 -15.34 10.07
CA ARG A 143 -16.88 -15.48 9.32
C ARG A 143 -17.85 -16.21 10.27
N LYS A 144 -18.27 -15.53 11.34
CA LYS A 144 -19.24 -16.00 12.33
C LYS A 144 -20.30 -14.94 12.55
N SER A 145 -21.20 -14.84 11.58
CA SER A 145 -22.60 -14.46 11.77
C SER A 145 -23.28 -14.47 10.40
N VAL A 146 -23.56 -15.69 9.91
CA VAL A 146 -24.80 -15.98 9.19
C VAL A 146 -25.62 -16.82 10.15
#